data_AF-A0A3R8TJH9-F1
#
_entry.id   AF-A0A3R8TJH9-F1
#
_cell.length_a   1.000
_cell.length_b   1.000
_cell.length_c   1.000
_cell.angle_alpha   90.00
_cell.angle_beta   90.00
_cell.angle_gamma   90.00
#
_symmetry.space_group_name_H-M   'P 1'
#
loop_
_entity.id
_entity.type
_entity.pdbx_description
1 polymer ?
#
loop_
_entity_poly.entity_id
_entity_poly.type
_entity_poly.pdbx_seq_one_letter_code
_entity_poly.pdbx_strand_id
1 'polypeptide(L)'
;MSNNVNATSTGVDSLYWDRQKQAEEQKPRDELSQEDFFSLLTQQLSFQDPSKPADNDQMIAQMTSFTMAEGISKLNENFDSLAASMTSNSALQASTLIGKKALLESTTLEHGGDSLSKGSVIVQEPVQNLSVGIYDEAGALVNTLEFGEQSAGAVRFTWDGKNKDGETMPPGEYTIKAEGMIEGEYQTLPSATFRNIDSVNVNGANGIVINTKEGAVRLTDIAEIA
;
A
#
# COMPACT_ATOMS: atom_id res chain seq x y z
N MET A 1 -44.04 -32.47 -43.26
CA MET A 1 -43.15 -33.63 -43.23
C MET A 1 -42.01 -33.36 -42.26
N SER A 2 -41.87 -34.26 -41.28
CA SER A 2 -40.68 -34.66 -40.51
C SER A 2 -39.93 -33.67 -39.61
N ASN A 3 -40.10 -33.92 -38.30
CA ASN A 3 -39.09 -33.84 -37.23
C ASN A 3 -37.82 -34.67 -37.54
N ASN A 4 -36.66 -34.24 -37.04
CA ASN A 4 -35.75 -35.01 -36.15
C ASN A 4 -34.57 -34.10 -35.73
N VAL A 5 -34.42 -33.67 -34.48
CA VAL A 5 -33.78 -34.34 -33.32
C VAL A 5 -32.28 -34.64 -33.48
N ASN A 6 -31.52 -33.98 -32.61
CA ASN A 6 -30.14 -34.19 -32.16
C ASN A 6 -29.66 -35.66 -32.15
N ALA A 7 -28.42 -35.88 -32.59
CA ALA A 7 -27.57 -36.96 -32.06
C ALA A 7 -26.08 -36.59 -32.17
N THR A 8 -25.51 -36.39 -30.99
CA THR A 8 -24.10 -36.42 -30.58
C THR A 8 -23.18 -37.38 -31.37
N SER A 9 -21.99 -36.89 -31.77
CA SER A 9 -20.76 -37.68 -31.66
C SER A 9 -19.59 -36.80 -31.24
N THR A 10 -19.29 -36.85 -29.94
CA THR A 10 -18.05 -36.37 -29.34
C THR A 10 -16.98 -37.45 -29.48
N GLY A 11 -15.75 -37.02 -29.79
CA GLY A 11 -14.54 -37.74 -29.43
C GLY A 11 -14.01 -38.72 -30.47
N VAL A 12 -13.38 -38.23 -31.54
CA VAL A 12 -12.26 -38.91 -32.22
C VAL A 12 -11.44 -38.02 -33.18
N ASP A 13 -11.84 -36.77 -33.44
CA ASP A 13 -11.27 -35.98 -34.55
C ASP A 13 -10.15 -34.98 -34.17
N SER A 14 -9.52 -35.13 -32.99
CA SER A 14 -8.43 -34.24 -32.53
C SER A 14 -7.03 -34.89 -32.49
N LEU A 15 -6.87 -36.04 -33.16
CA LEU A 15 -5.63 -36.83 -33.10
C LEU A 15 -4.84 -36.93 -34.41
N TYR A 16 -5.03 -36.00 -35.34
CA TYR A 16 -4.20 -35.90 -36.53
C TYR A 16 -3.85 -34.44 -36.81
N TRP A 17 -2.54 -34.16 -36.88
CA TRP A 17 -1.85 -32.88 -37.07
C TRP A 17 -1.75 -32.02 -35.79
N ASP A 18 -0.57 -31.69 -35.25
CA ASP A 18 0.63 -31.25 -35.94
C ASP A 18 1.87 -31.54 -35.07
N ARG A 19 2.66 -32.56 -35.43
CA ARG A 19 3.98 -32.80 -34.81
C ARG A 19 5.04 -32.07 -35.62
N GLN A 20 4.92 -30.75 -35.74
CA GLN A 20 6.09 -29.93 -35.99
C GLN A 20 6.94 -29.99 -34.73
N LYS A 21 8.02 -30.79 -34.79
CA LYS A 21 9.15 -30.64 -33.89
C LYS A 21 9.55 -29.17 -33.97
N GLN A 22 9.22 -28.39 -32.95
CA GLN A 22 9.94 -27.15 -32.67
C GLN A 22 11.40 -27.56 -32.53
N ALA A 23 12.20 -27.27 -33.55
CA ALA A 23 13.62 -27.17 -33.35
C ALA A 23 13.80 -26.07 -32.31
N GLU A 24 14.28 -26.43 -31.12
CA GLU A 24 14.82 -25.46 -30.19
C GLU A 24 15.88 -24.67 -30.97
N GLU A 25 15.56 -23.42 -31.32
CA GLU A 25 16.58 -22.46 -31.73
C GLU A 25 17.55 -22.33 -30.56
N GLN A 26 18.64 -23.09 -30.61
CA GLN A 26 19.81 -22.81 -29.81
C GLN A 26 20.28 -21.43 -30.23
N LYS A 27 19.92 -20.40 -29.44
CA LYS A 27 20.55 -19.09 -29.53
C LYS A 27 22.06 -19.33 -29.55
N PRO A 28 22.81 -18.70 -30.47
CA PRO A 28 24.27 -18.80 -30.45
C PRO A 28 24.74 -18.38 -29.05
N ARG A 29 25.40 -19.31 -28.35
CA ARG A 29 26.06 -19.04 -27.07
C ARG A 29 27.26 -18.14 -27.37
N ASP A 30 27.01 -16.84 -27.37
CA ASP A 30 28.03 -15.82 -27.63
C ASP A 30 28.89 -15.51 -26.39
N GLU A 31 28.61 -16.19 -25.27
CA GLU A 31 29.34 -16.03 -24.01
C GLU A 31 30.05 -17.34 -23.64
N LEU A 32 31.39 -17.29 -23.63
CA LEU A 32 32.23 -18.33 -23.04
C LEU A 32 31.89 -18.43 -21.56
N SER A 33 31.28 -19.54 -21.15
CA SER A 33 31.01 -19.79 -19.73
C SER A 33 32.31 -20.03 -18.98
N GLN A 34 32.30 -19.83 -17.65
CA GLN A 34 33.42 -20.17 -16.78
C GLN A 34 33.86 -21.64 -16.95
N GLU A 35 32.92 -22.53 -17.26
CA GLU A 35 33.14 -23.96 -17.52
C GLU A 35 33.87 -24.19 -18.86
N ASP A 36 33.48 -23.47 -19.91
CA ASP A 36 34.15 -23.51 -21.23
C ASP A 36 35.59 -22.96 -21.14
N PHE A 37 35.80 -21.95 -20.30
CA PHE A 37 37.14 -21.42 -20.01
C PHE A 37 38.03 -22.42 -19.29
N PHE A 38 37.54 -23.04 -18.21
CA PHE A 38 38.32 -24.06 -17.52
C PHE A 38 38.61 -25.25 -18.43
N SER A 39 37.68 -25.64 -19.30
CA SER A 39 37.90 -26.67 -20.32
C SER A 39 39.04 -26.30 -21.27
N LEU A 40 39.02 -25.07 -21.82
CA LEU A 40 40.06 -24.56 -22.72
C LEU A 40 41.42 -24.39 -22.02
N LEU A 41 41.44 -23.91 -20.77
CA LEU A 41 42.63 -23.76 -19.95
C LEU A 41 43.27 -25.13 -19.63
N THR A 42 42.45 -26.14 -19.31
CA THR A 42 42.92 -27.50 -19.04
C THR A 42 43.45 -28.16 -20.31
N GLN A 43 42.79 -27.92 -21.46
CA GLN A 43 43.23 -28.41 -22.76
C GLN A 43 44.58 -27.79 -23.16
N GLN A 44 44.75 -26.48 -22.99
CA GLN A 44 46.00 -25.78 -23.27
C GLN A 44 47.12 -26.28 -22.34
N LEU A 45 46.88 -26.41 -21.03
CA LEU A 45 47.87 -26.97 -20.09
C LEU A 45 48.32 -28.39 -20.45
N SER A 46 47.43 -29.22 -21.02
CA SER A 46 47.77 -30.59 -21.43
C SER A 46 48.63 -30.68 -22.69
N PHE A 47 48.65 -29.63 -23.52
CA PHE A 47 49.36 -29.56 -24.80
C PHE A 47 50.52 -28.56 -24.84
N GLN A 48 50.89 -27.97 -23.69
CA GLN A 48 51.98 -26.98 -23.60
C GLN A 48 53.38 -27.63 -23.59
N ASP A 49 54.33 -26.98 -24.26
CA ASP A 49 55.76 -27.26 -24.13
C ASP A 49 56.29 -26.57 -22.85
N PRO A 50 56.91 -27.31 -21.91
CA PRO A 50 57.36 -26.78 -20.62
C PRO A 50 58.43 -25.67 -20.72
N SER A 51 58.98 -25.41 -21.91
CA SER A 51 59.98 -24.37 -22.15
C SER A 51 59.40 -23.00 -22.54
N LYS A 52 58.10 -22.87 -22.82
CA LYS A 52 57.43 -21.62 -23.24
C LYS A 52 56.00 -21.51 -22.71
N PRO A 53 55.79 -21.20 -21.42
CA PRO A 53 54.45 -20.93 -20.91
C PRO A 53 53.87 -19.71 -21.64
N ALA A 54 52.65 -19.82 -22.16
CA ALA A 54 51.92 -18.66 -22.67
C ALA A 54 51.41 -17.81 -21.50
N ASP A 55 51.48 -16.48 -21.62
CA ASP A 55 50.88 -15.52 -20.67
C ASP A 55 49.35 -15.54 -20.82
N ASN A 56 48.70 -16.45 -20.08
CA ASN A 56 47.23 -16.55 -19.99
C ASN A 56 46.59 -15.43 -19.13
N ASP A 57 47.41 -14.51 -18.60
CA ASP A 57 47.01 -13.45 -17.66
C ASP A 57 45.95 -12.50 -18.22
N GLN A 58 46.01 -12.15 -19.51
CA GLN A 58 45.04 -11.24 -20.13
C GLN A 58 43.64 -11.88 -20.23
N MET A 59 43.58 -13.18 -20.51
CA MET A 59 42.32 -13.92 -20.60
C MET A 59 41.73 -14.17 -19.21
N ILE A 60 42.58 -14.46 -18.21
CA ILE A 60 42.19 -14.57 -16.80
C ILE A 60 41.65 -13.23 -16.29
N ALA A 61 42.28 -12.11 -16.64
CA ALA A 61 41.79 -10.77 -16.27
C ALA A 61 40.43 -10.45 -16.90
N GLN A 62 40.23 -10.83 -18.16
CA GLN A 62 38.95 -10.64 -18.86
C GLN A 62 37.84 -11.54 -18.28
N MET A 63 38.14 -12.81 -17.99
CA MET A 63 37.25 -13.74 -17.27
C MET A 63 36.86 -13.21 -15.90
N THR A 64 37.83 -12.75 -15.11
CA THR A 64 37.58 -12.18 -13.79
C THR A 64 36.66 -10.96 -13.88
N SER A 65 36.86 -10.11 -14.89
CA SER A 65 35.99 -8.96 -15.15
C SER A 65 34.56 -9.39 -15.49
N PHE A 66 34.38 -10.43 -16.30
CA PHE A 66 33.07 -11.01 -16.60
C PHE A 66 32.40 -11.63 -15.36
N THR A 67 33.12 -12.43 -14.57
CA THR A 67 32.60 -13.00 -13.32
C THR A 67 32.20 -11.92 -12.32
N MET A 68 32.96 -10.82 -12.23
CA MET A 68 32.59 -9.67 -11.41
C MET A 68 31.33 -8.98 -11.93
N ALA A 69 31.22 -8.77 -13.24
CA ALA A 69 30.03 -8.18 -13.86
C ALA A 69 28.79 -9.05 -13.66
N GLU A 70 28.91 -10.37 -13.84
CA GLU A 70 27.84 -11.34 -13.60
C GLU A 70 27.46 -11.38 -12.10
N GLY A 71 28.45 -11.31 -11.21
CA GLY A 71 28.25 -11.19 -9.78
C GLY A 71 27.45 -9.94 -9.40
N ILE A 72 27.78 -8.78 -9.99
CA ILE A 72 27.03 -7.52 -9.80
C ILE A 72 25.62 -7.66 -10.37
N SER A 73 25.44 -8.29 -11.53
CA SER A 73 24.12 -8.55 -12.11
C SER A 73 23.25 -9.39 -11.17
N LYS A 74 23.78 -10.50 -10.65
CA LYS A 74 23.09 -11.36 -9.67
C LYS A 74 22.77 -10.60 -8.38
N LEU A 75 23.64 -9.70 -7.93
CA LEU A 75 23.35 -8.84 -6.78
C LEU A 75 22.16 -7.91 -7.06
N ASN A 76 22.11 -7.27 -8.22
CA ASN A 76 20.98 -6.42 -8.59
C ASN A 76 19.67 -7.21 -8.66
N GLU A 77 19.66 -8.40 -9.27
CA GLU A 77 18.49 -9.28 -9.30
C GLU A 77 18.01 -9.67 -7.88
N ASN A 78 18.95 -9.97 -6.98
CA ASN A 78 18.63 -10.24 -5.58
C ASN A 78 18.07 -9.00 -4.86
N PHE A 79 18.57 -7.81 -5.16
CA PHE A 79 18.04 -6.55 -4.62
C PHE A 79 16.62 -6.27 -5.12
N ASP A 80 16.33 -6.52 -6.40
CA ASP A 80 14.98 -6.39 -6.96
C ASP A 80 14.02 -7.39 -6.31
N SER A 81 14.46 -8.63 -6.11
CA SER A 81 13.68 -9.66 -5.40
C SER A 81 13.40 -9.25 -3.95
N LEU A 82 14.39 -8.71 -3.25
CA LEU A 82 14.23 -8.20 -1.89
C LEU A 82 13.25 -7.02 -1.85
N ALA A 83 13.37 -6.06 -2.77
CA ALA A 83 12.46 -4.92 -2.86
C ALA A 83 11.02 -5.36 -3.14
N ALA A 84 10.83 -6.35 -4.01
CA ALA A 84 9.52 -6.96 -4.27
C ALA A 84 8.96 -7.65 -3.01
N SER A 85 9.80 -8.38 -2.26
CA SER A 85 9.41 -9.02 -1.00
C SER A 85 8.99 -7.99 0.07
N MET A 86 9.75 -6.91 0.21
CA MET A 86 9.42 -5.80 1.13
C MET A 86 8.11 -5.10 0.74
N THR A 87 7.88 -4.91 -0.56
CA THR A 87 6.62 -4.34 -1.07
C THR A 87 5.44 -5.27 -0.78
N SER A 88 5.61 -6.59 -0.99
CA SER A 88 4.60 -7.60 -0.66
C SER A 88 4.27 -7.62 0.83
N ASN A 89 5.28 -7.55 1.71
CA ASN A 89 5.07 -7.46 3.15
C ASN A 89 4.34 -6.17 3.55
N SER A 90 4.65 -5.05 2.90
CA SER A 90 3.95 -3.77 3.11
C SER A 90 2.49 -3.86 2.67
N ALA A 91 2.20 -4.56 1.56
CA ALA A 91 0.83 -4.83 1.12
C ALA A 91 0.04 -5.71 2.11
N LEU A 92 0.68 -6.71 2.71
CA LEU A 92 0.06 -7.52 3.75
C LEU A 92 -0.27 -6.66 4.98
N GLN A 93 0.65 -5.82 5.45
CA GLN A 93 0.39 -4.91 6.56
C GLN A 93 -0.76 -3.94 6.23
N ALA A 94 -0.74 -3.34 5.04
CA ALA A 94 -1.80 -2.46 4.57
C ALA A 94 -3.16 -3.17 4.51
N SER A 95 -3.21 -4.44 4.10
CA SER A 95 -4.47 -5.20 4.02
C SER A 95 -5.17 -5.34 5.37
N THR A 96 -4.42 -5.35 6.48
CA THR A 96 -4.98 -5.39 7.84
C THR A 96 -5.67 -4.09 8.26
N LEU A 97 -5.44 -3.00 7.51
CA LEU A 97 -6.03 -1.69 7.74
C LEU A 97 -7.41 -1.56 7.11
N ILE A 98 -7.73 -2.35 6.09
CA ILE A 98 -9.04 -2.32 5.43
C ILE A 98 -10.12 -2.70 6.45
N GLY A 99 -11.17 -1.87 6.53
CA GLY A 99 -12.26 -2.03 7.50
C GLY A 99 -11.95 -1.54 8.91
N LYS A 100 -10.71 -1.10 9.19
CA LYS A 100 -10.40 -0.32 10.40
C LYS A 100 -10.81 1.13 10.23
N LYS A 101 -10.76 1.91 11.30
CA LYS A 101 -11.05 3.34 11.29
C LYS A 101 -9.79 4.16 11.51
N ALA A 102 -9.51 5.11 10.62
CA ALA A 102 -8.43 6.08 10.75
C ALA A 102 -8.95 7.41 11.32
N LEU A 103 -8.22 8.03 12.24
CA LEU A 103 -8.47 9.38 12.70
C LEU A 103 -7.85 10.37 11.72
N LEU A 104 -8.71 11.08 10.98
CA LEU A 104 -8.32 12.03 9.95
C LEU A 104 -8.88 13.42 10.26
N GLU A 105 -8.14 14.47 9.90
CA GLU A 105 -8.66 15.84 9.94
C GLU A 105 -9.92 15.94 9.09
N SER A 106 -11.04 16.27 9.73
CA SER A 106 -12.36 16.32 9.11
C SER A 106 -13.32 17.10 10.00
N THR A 107 -14.23 17.81 9.36
CA THR A 107 -15.34 18.54 9.99
C THR A 107 -16.66 17.77 9.92
N THR A 108 -16.66 16.54 9.40
CA THR A 108 -17.84 15.67 9.40
C THR A 108 -17.68 14.60 10.48
N LEU A 109 -18.78 13.98 10.90
CA LEU A 109 -18.81 12.92 11.90
C LEU A 109 -19.84 11.89 11.46
N GLU A 110 -19.39 10.67 11.19
CA GLU A 110 -20.28 9.56 10.89
C GLU A 110 -20.93 9.04 12.17
N HIS A 111 -22.25 8.90 12.16
CA HIS A 111 -23.03 8.33 13.24
C HIS A 111 -23.77 7.09 12.76
N GLY A 112 -23.51 5.96 13.44
CA GLY A 112 -24.09 4.66 13.11
C GLY A 112 -25.41 4.34 13.81
N GLY A 113 -26.07 5.31 14.46
CA GLY A 113 -27.29 5.11 15.24
C GLY A 113 -27.02 4.65 16.67
N ASP A 114 -26.59 3.41 16.86
CA ASP A 114 -26.46 2.81 18.19
C ASP A 114 -25.03 2.88 18.78
N SER A 115 -24.11 3.52 18.07
CA SER A 115 -22.68 3.57 18.46
C SER A 115 -22.23 4.98 18.82
N LEU A 116 -21.32 5.07 19.80
CA LEU A 116 -20.67 6.32 20.17
C LEU A 116 -19.80 6.81 18.99
N SER A 117 -20.11 7.99 18.49
CA SER A 117 -19.30 8.69 17.52
C SER A 117 -18.15 9.38 18.24
N LYS A 118 -16.93 9.25 17.72
CA LYS A 118 -15.71 9.73 18.39
C LYS A 118 -14.92 10.66 17.48
N GLY A 119 -14.25 11.63 18.08
CA GLY A 119 -13.30 12.51 17.40
C GLY A 119 -12.39 13.23 18.38
N SER A 120 -11.60 14.15 17.85
CA SER A 120 -10.70 14.99 18.63
C SER A 120 -10.71 16.41 18.06
N VAL A 121 -10.62 17.40 18.94
CA VAL A 121 -10.24 18.77 18.57
C VAL A 121 -8.73 18.89 18.74
N ILE A 122 -8.07 19.59 17.82
CA ILE A 122 -6.63 19.81 17.84
C ILE A 122 -6.40 21.24 18.33
N VAL A 123 -5.94 21.35 19.57
CA VAL A 123 -5.67 22.63 20.25
C VAL A 123 -4.17 22.91 20.16
N GLN A 124 -3.77 23.91 19.38
CA GLN A 124 -2.35 24.26 19.21
C GLN A 124 -1.84 25.16 20.35
N GLU A 125 -2.72 25.98 20.90
CA GLU A 125 -2.45 26.96 21.95
C GLU A 125 -3.58 26.94 22.98
N PRO A 126 -3.35 27.33 24.25
CA PRO A 126 -4.39 27.34 25.27
C PRO A 126 -5.65 28.10 24.81
N VAL A 127 -6.81 27.45 24.95
CA VAL A 127 -8.10 27.95 24.50
C VAL A 127 -9.07 28.03 25.67
N GLN A 128 -9.86 29.10 25.74
CA GLN A 128 -10.94 29.27 26.71
C GLN A 128 -12.30 28.98 26.07
N ASN A 129 -13.28 28.55 26.86
CA ASN A 129 -14.65 28.30 26.40
C ASN A 129 -14.73 27.40 25.14
N LEU A 130 -13.88 26.37 25.06
CA LEU A 130 -13.94 25.40 23.97
C LEU A 130 -15.29 24.68 23.98
N SER A 131 -15.93 24.66 22.83
CA SER A 131 -17.15 23.91 22.58
C SER A 131 -17.12 23.25 21.20
N VAL A 132 -17.80 22.12 21.06
CA VAL A 132 -18.00 21.42 19.80
C VAL A 132 -19.50 21.40 19.51
N GLY A 133 -19.92 22.16 18.50
CA GLY A 133 -21.26 22.08 17.95
C GLY A 133 -21.40 20.90 16.99
N ILE A 134 -22.50 20.17 17.08
CA ILE A 134 -22.87 19.07 16.20
C ILE A 134 -24.13 19.50 15.45
N TYR A 135 -24.09 19.44 14.13
CA TYR A 135 -25.13 19.91 13.23
C TYR A 135 -25.58 18.80 12.30
N ASP A 136 -26.87 18.76 11.97
CA ASP A 136 -27.41 17.83 10.99
C ASP A 136 -27.14 18.28 9.54
N GLU A 137 -27.60 17.50 8.56
CA GLU A 137 -27.46 17.80 7.12
C GLU A 137 -28.14 19.12 6.71
N ALA A 138 -29.17 19.55 7.43
CA ALA A 138 -29.85 20.82 7.20
C ALA A 138 -29.11 22.02 7.84
N GLY A 139 -28.04 21.77 8.59
CA GLY A 139 -27.29 22.77 9.34
C GLY A 139 -27.95 23.18 10.65
N ALA A 140 -28.96 22.44 11.12
CA ALA A 140 -29.58 22.68 12.42
C ALA A 140 -28.70 22.14 13.55
N LEU A 141 -28.58 22.90 14.63
CA LEU A 141 -27.79 22.51 15.79
C LEU A 141 -28.48 21.38 16.55
N VAL A 142 -27.85 20.21 16.55
CA VAL A 142 -28.33 18.99 17.21
C VAL A 142 -27.91 18.97 18.68
N ASN A 143 -26.64 19.21 18.94
CA ASN A 143 -26.08 19.20 20.29
C ASN A 143 -24.82 20.07 20.39
N THR A 144 -24.44 20.43 21.60
CA THR A 144 -23.21 21.19 21.90
C THR A 144 -22.49 20.51 23.03
N LEU A 145 -21.23 20.13 22.80
CA LEU A 145 -20.35 19.55 23.81
C LEU A 145 -19.42 20.65 24.35
N GLU A 146 -19.49 20.95 25.64
CA GLU A 146 -18.69 22.00 26.26
C GLU A 146 -17.48 21.40 26.99
N PHE A 147 -16.29 21.97 26.72
CA PHE A 147 -15.01 21.54 27.30
C PHE A 147 -14.36 22.63 28.16
N GLY A 148 -14.81 23.88 28.07
CA GLY A 148 -14.28 24.98 28.86
C GLY A 148 -12.84 25.33 28.48
N GLU A 149 -12.00 25.64 29.47
CA GLU A 149 -10.58 25.92 29.24
C GLU A 149 -9.79 24.63 28.95
N GLN A 150 -8.99 24.64 27.90
CA GLN A 150 -8.14 23.51 27.50
C GLN A 150 -6.73 24.00 27.19
N SER A 151 -5.73 23.23 27.62
CA SER A 151 -4.33 23.44 27.22
C SER A 151 -4.08 22.95 25.79
N ALA A 152 -2.93 23.30 25.22
CA ALA A 152 -2.49 22.74 23.94
C ALA A 152 -2.44 21.20 23.99
N GLY A 153 -2.95 20.55 22.96
CA GLY A 153 -3.05 19.10 22.84
C GLY A 153 -4.29 18.63 22.09
N ALA A 154 -4.45 17.31 22.03
CA ALA A 154 -5.63 16.67 21.45
C ALA A 154 -6.73 16.54 22.52
N VAL A 155 -7.87 17.20 22.31
CA VAL A 155 -9.05 17.11 23.19
C VAL A 155 -10.03 16.12 22.57
N ARG A 156 -10.07 14.90 23.12
CA ARG A 156 -10.97 13.84 22.64
C ARG A 156 -12.40 14.11 23.07
N PHE A 157 -13.33 13.86 22.15
CA PHE A 157 -14.76 13.93 22.42
C PHE A 157 -15.48 12.66 21.98
N THR A 158 -16.64 12.42 22.60
CA THR A 158 -17.57 11.38 22.23
C THR A 158 -18.98 11.94 22.19
N TRP A 159 -19.73 11.59 21.15
CA TRP A 159 -21.14 11.89 21.04
C TRP A 159 -21.94 10.59 21.05
N ASP A 160 -23.00 10.56 21.84
CA ASP A 160 -23.87 9.41 22.06
C ASP A 160 -25.01 9.30 21.04
N GLY A 161 -25.04 10.18 20.04
CA GLY A 161 -26.08 10.20 19.02
C GLY A 161 -27.34 10.93 19.46
N LYS A 162 -27.33 11.67 20.58
CA LYS A 162 -28.54 12.35 21.07
C LYS A 162 -28.50 13.86 20.89
N ASN A 163 -29.68 14.45 20.70
CA ASN A 163 -29.86 15.90 20.71
C ASN A 163 -29.95 16.44 22.16
N LYS A 164 -30.13 17.75 22.30
CA LYS A 164 -30.25 18.44 23.61
C LYS A 164 -31.45 17.97 24.44
N ASP A 165 -32.51 17.50 23.80
CA ASP A 165 -33.72 17.00 24.45
C ASP A 165 -33.62 15.51 24.83
N GLY A 166 -32.50 14.86 24.50
CA GLY A 166 -32.22 13.45 24.79
C GLY A 166 -32.81 12.47 23.77
N GLU A 167 -33.34 12.96 22.66
CA GLU A 167 -33.85 12.15 21.56
C GLU A 167 -32.70 11.59 20.72
N THR A 168 -32.82 10.32 20.32
CA THR A 168 -31.82 9.67 19.45
C THR A 168 -31.94 10.19 18.02
N MET A 169 -30.80 10.57 17.48
CA MET A 169 -30.67 11.03 16.11
C MET A 169 -30.48 9.86 15.14
N PRO A 170 -31.01 9.96 13.90
CA PRO A 170 -30.86 8.92 12.90
C PRO A 170 -29.39 8.72 12.49
N PRO A 171 -29.02 7.52 12.01
CA PRO A 171 -27.70 7.30 11.44
C PRO A 171 -27.49 8.20 10.21
N GLY A 172 -26.29 8.72 10.06
CA GLY A 172 -25.97 9.68 8.99
C GLY A 172 -24.66 10.42 9.24
N GLU A 173 -24.40 11.40 8.37
CA GLU A 173 -23.28 12.33 8.53
C GLU A 173 -23.75 13.60 9.21
N TYR A 174 -22.99 14.01 10.22
CA TYR A 174 -23.19 15.25 10.96
C TYR A 174 -22.00 16.16 10.74
N THR A 175 -22.22 17.46 10.75
CA THR A 175 -21.13 18.44 10.71
C THR A 175 -20.72 18.77 12.14
N ILE A 176 -19.42 18.81 12.40
CA ILE A 176 -18.86 19.28 13.66
C ILE A 176 -18.15 20.61 13.45
N LYS A 177 -18.31 21.50 14.42
CA LYS A 177 -17.59 22.77 14.47
C LYS A 177 -17.07 22.99 15.88
N ALA A 178 -15.75 22.98 16.01
CA ALA A 178 -15.08 23.29 17.27
C ALA A 178 -14.78 24.80 17.31
N GLU A 179 -15.23 25.48 18.35
CA GLU A 179 -15.01 26.92 18.54
C GLU A 179 -14.57 27.19 19.96
N GLY A 180 -13.67 28.16 20.12
CA GLY A 180 -13.16 28.59 21.41
C GLY A 180 -12.45 29.94 21.30
N MET A 181 -12.10 30.51 22.45
CA MET A 181 -11.44 31.80 22.55
C MET A 181 -9.93 31.63 22.72
N ILE A 182 -9.16 32.11 21.75
CA ILE A 182 -7.70 32.11 21.73
C ILE A 182 -7.26 33.58 21.71
N GLU A 183 -6.42 33.98 22.66
CA GLU A 183 -5.95 35.37 22.83
C GLU A 183 -7.06 36.45 22.88
N GLY A 184 -8.26 36.08 23.35
CA GLY A 184 -9.40 36.99 23.46
C GLY A 184 -10.30 37.05 22.22
N GLU A 185 -9.96 36.34 21.14
CA GLU A 185 -10.78 36.24 19.94
C GLU A 185 -11.40 34.85 19.78
N TYR A 186 -12.66 34.79 19.34
CA TYR A 186 -13.31 33.52 19.00
C TYR A 186 -12.81 33.01 17.66
N GLN A 187 -12.31 31.78 17.66
CA GLN A 187 -11.75 31.12 16.48
C GLN A 187 -12.31 29.70 16.34
N THR A 188 -12.38 29.21 15.10
CA THR A 188 -12.67 27.79 14.83
C THR A 188 -11.38 26.99 14.93
N LEU A 189 -11.45 25.83 15.60
CA LEU A 189 -10.31 24.94 15.78
C LEU A 189 -10.43 23.73 14.83
N PRO A 190 -9.30 23.22 14.31
CA PRO A 190 -9.30 22.00 13.51
C PRO A 190 -9.78 20.81 14.34
N SER A 191 -10.51 19.91 13.69
CA SER A 191 -11.01 18.68 14.28
C SER A 191 -10.61 17.48 13.44
N ALA A 192 -10.52 16.32 14.09
CA ALA A 192 -10.29 15.04 13.46
C ALA A 192 -11.35 14.04 13.91
N THR A 193 -11.83 13.19 12.99
CA THR A 193 -12.83 12.17 13.27
C THR A 193 -12.47 10.85 12.62
N PHE A 194 -13.03 9.76 13.15
CA PHE A 194 -12.75 8.43 12.65
C PHE A 194 -13.47 8.18 11.33
N ARG A 195 -12.74 7.69 10.32
CA ARG A 195 -13.25 7.30 9.01
C ARG A 195 -12.89 5.86 8.68
N ASN A 196 -13.85 5.14 8.11
CA ASN A 196 -13.61 3.78 7.62
C ASN A 196 -12.54 3.82 6.51
N ILE A 197 -11.64 2.86 6.57
CA ILE A 197 -10.65 2.61 5.52
C ILE A 197 -11.28 1.67 4.50
N ASP A 198 -11.60 2.21 3.33
CA ASP A 198 -12.30 1.47 2.27
C ASP A 198 -11.32 0.61 1.46
N SER A 199 -10.14 1.16 1.18
CA SER A 199 -9.08 0.44 0.49
C SER A 199 -7.71 1.00 0.81
N VAL A 200 -6.68 0.23 0.49
CA VAL A 200 -5.28 0.63 0.60
C VAL A 200 -4.58 0.40 -0.72
N ASN A 201 -3.64 1.28 -1.03
CA ASN A 201 -2.77 1.17 -2.18
C ASN A 201 -1.32 1.20 -1.70
N VAL A 202 -0.51 0.26 -2.19
CA VAL A 202 0.91 0.19 -1.86
C VAL A 202 1.72 0.58 -3.08
N ASN A 203 2.36 1.74 -3.00
CA ASN A 203 3.08 2.34 -4.11
C ASN A 203 4.60 2.20 -3.96
N GLY A 204 5.09 0.99 -3.62
CA GLY A 204 6.52 0.71 -3.46
C GLY A 204 7.23 1.74 -2.59
N ALA A 205 8.14 2.51 -3.19
CA ALA A 205 8.92 3.57 -2.53
C ALA A 205 8.07 4.74 -1.97
N ASN A 206 6.85 4.96 -2.50
CA ASN A 206 5.95 6.04 -2.06
C ASN A 206 5.08 5.65 -0.85
N GLY A 207 5.29 4.45 -0.29
CA GLY A 207 4.62 3.98 0.93
C GLY A 207 3.18 3.52 0.72
N ILE A 208 2.44 3.48 1.83
CA ILE A 208 1.04 3.04 1.89
C ILE A 208 0.12 4.25 1.84
N VAL A 209 -0.80 4.25 0.88
CA VAL A 209 -1.88 5.22 0.75
C VAL A 209 -3.19 4.54 1.16
N ILE A 210 -3.96 5.22 2.00
CA ILE A 210 -5.25 4.79 2.51
C ILE A 210 -6.32 5.60 1.82
N ASN A 211 -7.34 4.94 1.28
CA ASN A 211 -8.49 5.59 0.71
C ASN A 211 -9.66 5.49 1.69
N THR A 212 -10.23 6.63 1.98
CA THR A 212 -11.47 6.77 2.74
C THR A 212 -12.49 7.53 1.89
N LYS A 213 -13.73 7.62 2.36
CA LYS A 213 -14.76 8.46 1.75
C LYS A 213 -14.35 9.94 1.59
N GLU A 214 -13.46 10.45 2.46
CA GLU A 214 -12.94 11.83 2.41
C GLU A 214 -11.81 12.00 1.37
N GLY A 215 -11.27 10.90 0.84
CA GLY A 215 -10.18 10.89 -0.13
C GLY A 215 -8.99 10.01 0.27
N ALA A 216 -7.93 10.14 -0.51
CA ALA A 216 -6.69 9.41 -0.34
C ALA A 216 -5.72 10.15 0.59
N VAL A 217 -5.24 9.47 1.63
CA VAL A 217 -4.32 10.01 2.64
C VAL A 217 -3.16 9.03 2.81
N ARG A 218 -1.93 9.52 3.01
CA ARG A 218 -0.79 8.65 3.31
C ARG A 218 -0.91 8.12 4.72
N LEU A 219 -0.51 6.87 4.94
CA LEU A 219 -0.50 6.26 6.28
C LEU A 219 0.29 7.10 7.31
N THR A 220 1.35 7.79 6.88
CA THR A 220 2.16 8.68 7.73
C THR A 220 1.43 9.91 8.23
N ASP A 221 0.36 10.33 7.54
CA ASP A 221 -0.39 11.54 7.83
C ASP A 221 -1.62 11.23 8.70
N ILE A 222 -1.80 9.95 9.08
CA ILE A 222 -2.90 9.49 9.94
C ILE A 222 -2.48 9.56 11.40
N ALA A 223 -3.29 10.23 12.22
CA ALA A 223 -2.99 10.40 13.63
C ALA A 223 -3.15 9.10 14.44
N GLU A 224 -4.15 8.28 14.12
CA GLU A 224 -4.49 7.06 14.86
C GLU A 224 -5.30 6.08 14.00
N ILE A 225 -5.17 4.77 14.26
CA ILE A 225 -5.99 3.72 13.63
C ILE A 225 -6.60 2.84 14.73
N ALA A 226 -7.90 2.58 14.64
CA ALA A 226 -8.68 1.69 15.51
C ALA A 226 -9.21 0.48 14.74
#